data_AF-A0A644WXX3-F1
#
_entry.id   AF-A0A644WXX3-F1
#
_cell.length_a   1.000
_cell.length_b   1.000
_cell.length_c   1.000
_cell.angle_alpha   90.00
_cell.angle_beta   90.00
_cell.angle_gamma   90.00
#
_symmetry.space_group_name_H-M   'P 1'
#
loop_
_entity.id
_entity.type
_entity.pdbx_description
1 polymer ?
#
loop_
_entity_poly.entity_id
_entity_poly.type
_entity_poly.pdbx_seq_one_letter_code
_entity_poly.pdbx_strand_id
1 'polypeptide(L)'
;MAKTVYDYWFVQFDFPFDFAQGKPNASGKPYKSSGGKMVWSEELKREVPEGWGLKSLGDYADIRRGELITAKDTEQGNIKVVAAGIDYSYTHSKSNKDSNTITISGSGANAGYINFWREPIFASDCITVRANSDTETLILLQFLKAHQIHILNQAKGSAQPHVYPSDIKILNYPIAPKELLDLYGDIVIPLNNRIANNQQENQQLSSLRDWLLPMLMNGQVKVGEVEAEVLRAAEPGAEYRK
;
A
#
# COMPACT_ATOMS: atom_id res chain seq x y z
N MET A 1 10.33 -27.49 15.71
CA MET A 1 10.55 -26.04 15.89
C MET A 1 9.65 -25.21 14.99
N ALA A 2 9.65 -25.40 13.65
CA ALA A 2 8.78 -24.65 12.73
C ALA A 2 7.27 -24.77 13.01
N LYS A 3 6.77 -25.98 13.32
CA LYS A 3 5.36 -26.20 13.70
C LYS A 3 4.96 -25.40 14.94
N THR A 4 5.79 -25.39 15.97
CA THR A 4 5.54 -24.65 17.21
C THR A 4 5.48 -23.15 16.97
N VAL A 5 6.41 -22.60 16.18
CA VAL A 5 6.41 -21.18 15.80
C VAL A 5 5.15 -20.85 14.98
N TYR A 6 4.77 -21.73 14.06
CA TYR A 6 3.55 -21.57 13.27
C TYR A 6 2.30 -21.55 14.16
N ASP A 7 2.19 -22.52 15.06
CA ASP A 7 1.06 -22.63 15.99
C ASP A 7 1.00 -21.41 16.91
N TYR A 8 2.11 -20.94 17.46
CA TYR A 8 2.15 -19.72 18.29
C TYR A 8 1.72 -18.47 17.51
N TRP A 9 2.33 -18.21 16.34
CA TRP A 9 2.15 -16.93 15.68
C TRP A 9 0.87 -16.86 14.85
N PHE A 10 0.48 -17.97 14.22
CA PHE A 10 -0.57 -17.96 13.20
C PHE A 10 -1.83 -18.74 13.60
N VAL A 11 -1.79 -19.49 14.70
CA VAL A 11 -3.00 -20.12 15.29
C VAL A 11 -3.37 -19.42 16.60
N GLN A 12 -2.40 -19.18 17.48
CA GLN A 12 -2.64 -18.54 18.76
C GLN A 12 -2.55 -17.00 18.70
N PHE A 13 -2.04 -16.44 17.60
CA PHE A 13 -1.76 -15.00 17.47
C PHE A 13 -0.89 -14.45 18.62
N ASP A 14 -0.01 -15.31 19.13
CA ASP A 14 0.95 -15.02 20.19
C ASP A 14 2.33 -14.73 19.57
N PHE A 15 2.49 -13.48 19.14
CA PHE A 15 3.70 -12.99 18.51
C PHE A 15 4.77 -12.62 19.55
N PRO A 16 6.05 -12.98 19.33
CA PRO A 16 7.17 -12.60 20.17
C PRO A 16 7.58 -11.18 19.79
N PHE A 17 6.74 -10.23 20.16
CA PHE A 17 7.05 -8.82 20.04
C PHE A 17 7.11 -8.24 21.44
N ASP A 18 8.20 -7.52 21.75
CA ASP A 18 8.23 -6.68 22.93
C ASP A 18 7.40 -5.43 22.66
N PHE A 19 6.11 -5.55 22.95
CA PHE A 19 5.15 -4.47 22.83
C PHE A 19 5.32 -3.40 23.93
N ALA A 20 6.40 -3.42 24.72
CA ALA A 20 6.69 -2.37 25.70
C ALA A 20 6.89 -0.97 25.07
N GLN A 21 7.11 -0.88 23.75
CA GLN A 21 7.14 0.39 23.00
C GLN A 21 5.81 0.77 22.31
N GLY A 22 4.74 -0.02 22.47
CA GLY A 22 3.43 0.24 21.85
C GLY A 22 2.44 -0.87 22.19
N LYS A 23 1.77 -0.72 23.34
CA LYS A 23 1.12 -1.81 24.08
C LYS A 23 -0.27 -2.20 23.53
N PRO A 24 -0.57 -3.50 23.28
CA PRO A 24 -1.92 -3.98 22.99
C PRO A 24 -2.83 -4.07 24.23
N ASN A 25 -2.28 -4.00 25.45
CA ASN A 25 -2.95 -3.65 26.71
C ASN A 25 -1.88 -3.33 27.79
N ALA A 26 -2.29 -2.87 28.99
CA ALA A 26 -1.39 -2.43 30.07
C ALA A 26 -0.24 -3.42 30.42
N SER A 27 -0.42 -4.72 30.16
CA SER A 27 0.48 -5.81 30.53
C SER A 27 1.31 -6.40 29.37
N GLY A 28 1.10 -5.95 28.12
CA GLY A 28 1.94 -6.32 26.97
C GLY A 28 1.79 -7.75 26.44
N LYS A 29 0.68 -8.44 26.73
CA LYS A 29 0.45 -9.82 26.27
C LYS A 29 -0.23 -9.85 24.89
N PRO A 30 0.07 -10.82 24.00
CA PRO A 30 -0.62 -10.96 22.72
C PRO A 30 -2.07 -11.48 22.87
N TYR A 31 -2.78 -11.70 21.75
CA TYR A 31 -4.24 -11.87 21.71
C TYR A 31 -4.75 -13.01 22.61
N LYS A 32 -4.32 -14.25 22.39
CA LYS A 32 -4.80 -15.41 23.16
C LYS A 32 -4.31 -15.36 24.60
N SER A 33 -3.05 -14.97 24.81
CA SER A 33 -2.47 -14.75 26.14
C SER A 33 -3.12 -13.60 26.94
N SER A 34 -3.88 -12.72 26.29
CA SER A 34 -4.72 -11.68 26.90
C SER A 34 -6.17 -12.12 27.13
N GLY A 35 -6.51 -13.39 26.88
CA GLY A 35 -7.87 -13.91 27.02
C GLY A 35 -8.72 -13.80 25.75
N GLY A 36 -8.12 -13.46 24.60
CA GLY A 36 -8.80 -13.44 23.31
C GLY A 36 -9.32 -14.83 22.93
N LYS A 37 -10.63 -14.94 22.72
CA LYS A 37 -11.29 -16.19 22.38
C LYS A 37 -11.18 -16.46 20.88
N MET A 38 -10.88 -17.69 20.52
CA MET A 38 -10.85 -18.19 19.15
C MET A 38 -12.09 -19.05 18.89
N VAL A 39 -12.68 -18.93 17.70
CA VAL A 39 -13.84 -19.72 17.27
C VAL A 39 -13.55 -20.37 15.92
N TRP A 40 -14.03 -21.60 15.73
CA TRP A 40 -13.88 -22.31 14.46
C TRP A 40 -14.77 -21.67 13.39
N SER A 41 -14.18 -21.27 12.25
CA SER A 41 -14.90 -20.83 11.05
C SER A 41 -14.95 -21.99 10.06
N GLU A 42 -16.16 -22.48 9.77
CA GLU A 42 -16.39 -23.54 8.77
C GLU A 42 -16.02 -23.09 7.36
N GLU A 43 -16.26 -21.82 7.04
CA GLU A 43 -16.01 -21.25 5.71
C GLU A 43 -14.51 -21.10 5.42
N LEU A 44 -13.72 -20.72 6.42
CA LEU A 44 -12.26 -20.60 6.32
C LEU A 44 -11.52 -21.89 6.71
N LYS A 45 -12.23 -22.87 7.28
CA LYS A 45 -11.69 -24.14 7.80
C LYS A 45 -10.52 -23.94 8.76
N ARG A 46 -10.64 -22.94 9.65
CA ARG A 46 -9.62 -22.60 10.66
C ARG A 46 -10.24 -21.84 11.84
N GLU A 47 -9.50 -21.78 12.94
CA GLU A 47 -9.83 -20.89 14.05
C GLU A 47 -9.58 -19.43 13.67
N VAL A 48 -10.50 -18.55 14.05
CA VAL A 48 -10.41 -17.09 13.89
C VAL A 48 -10.77 -16.39 15.20
N PRO A 49 -10.33 -15.14 15.42
CA PRO A 49 -10.73 -14.39 16.61
C PRO A 49 -12.25 -14.23 16.69
N GLU A 50 -12.81 -14.39 17.88
CA GLU A 50 -14.25 -14.21 18.11
C GLU A 50 -14.70 -12.80 17.72
N GLY A 51 -15.88 -12.70 17.08
CA GLY A 51 -16.47 -11.44 16.61
C GLY A 51 -16.01 -10.98 15.23
N TRP A 52 -15.06 -11.69 14.59
CA TRP A 52 -14.68 -11.40 13.21
C TRP A 52 -15.73 -11.96 12.23
N GLY A 53 -16.14 -11.12 11.29
CA GLY A 53 -17.05 -11.50 10.21
C GLY A 53 -16.32 -12.09 9.01
N LEU A 54 -17.09 -12.61 8.05
CA LEU A 54 -16.58 -13.06 6.76
C LEU A 54 -17.46 -12.52 5.63
N LYS A 55 -16.84 -11.99 4.58
CA LYS A 55 -17.51 -11.67 3.31
C LYS A 55 -16.62 -12.02 2.13
N SER A 56 -17.21 -12.13 0.95
CA SER A 56 -16.43 -12.06 -0.29
C SER A 56 -15.88 -10.65 -0.46
N LEU A 57 -14.72 -10.51 -1.12
CA LEU A 57 -14.19 -9.19 -1.44
C LEU A 57 -15.13 -8.38 -2.34
N GLY A 58 -15.90 -9.05 -3.21
CA GLY A 58 -16.90 -8.39 -4.06
C GLY A 58 -18.05 -7.73 -3.28
N ASP A 59 -18.39 -8.25 -2.10
CA ASP A 59 -19.41 -7.67 -1.22
C ASP A 59 -18.84 -6.63 -0.24
N TYR A 60 -17.51 -6.56 -0.11
CA TYR A 60 -16.83 -5.68 0.83
C TYR A 60 -16.26 -4.42 0.16
N ALA A 61 -15.78 -4.52 -1.07
CA ALA A 61 -15.07 -3.44 -1.76
C ALA A 61 -15.56 -3.26 -3.20
N ASP A 62 -15.42 -2.03 -3.72
CA ASP A 62 -15.61 -1.75 -5.14
C ASP A 62 -14.42 -2.30 -5.93
N ILE A 63 -14.69 -3.34 -6.73
CA ILE A 63 -13.68 -4.01 -7.55
C ILE A 63 -14.10 -3.96 -9.01
N ARG A 64 -13.36 -3.19 -9.81
CA ARG A 64 -13.68 -2.92 -11.22
C ARG A 64 -12.42 -2.82 -12.05
N ARG A 65 -12.53 -3.10 -13.35
CA ARG A 65 -11.48 -2.77 -14.31
C ARG A 65 -11.50 -1.27 -14.60
N GLY A 66 -10.33 -0.69 -14.86
CA GLY A 66 -10.19 0.70 -15.29
C GLY A 66 -10.75 0.95 -16.69
N GLU A 67 -10.70 2.22 -17.09
CA GLU A 67 -11.20 2.70 -18.37
C GLU A 67 -10.04 2.82 -19.36
N LEU A 68 -10.11 2.13 -20.49
CA LEU A 68 -9.00 2.10 -21.44
C LEU A 68 -8.74 3.49 -22.05
N ILE A 69 -7.52 3.98 -21.87
CA ILE A 69 -6.95 5.12 -22.59
C ILE A 69 -5.58 4.73 -23.14
N THR A 70 -5.17 5.32 -24.27
CA THR A 70 -3.82 5.16 -24.81
C THR A 70 -3.03 6.46 -24.68
N ALA A 71 -1.69 6.39 -24.74
CA ALA A 71 -0.83 7.57 -24.67
C ALA A 71 -1.08 8.60 -25.80
N LYS A 72 -1.74 8.21 -26.90
CA LYS A 72 -2.09 9.13 -27.99
C LYS A 72 -3.33 9.97 -27.68
N ASP A 73 -4.18 9.46 -26.80
CA ASP A 73 -5.47 10.06 -26.45
C ASP A 73 -5.38 10.90 -25.17
N THR A 74 -4.19 10.96 -24.54
CA THR A 74 -3.97 11.74 -23.32
C THR A 74 -3.75 13.21 -23.62
N GLU A 75 -4.48 14.06 -22.91
CA GLU A 75 -4.19 15.48 -22.74
C GLU A 75 -3.02 15.70 -21.77
N GLN A 76 -2.23 16.76 -21.98
CA GLN A 76 -1.08 17.11 -21.13
C GLN A 76 -1.52 17.36 -19.68
N GLY A 77 -0.86 16.67 -18.75
CA GLY A 77 -1.08 16.81 -17.32
C GLY A 77 -0.13 15.95 -16.50
N ASN A 78 -0.37 15.89 -15.20
CA ASN A 78 0.45 15.21 -14.20
C ASN A 78 -0.23 14.01 -13.54
N ILE A 79 -1.47 13.68 -13.92
CA ILE A 79 -2.18 12.51 -13.38
C ILE A 79 -1.56 11.25 -13.97
N LYS A 80 -1.12 10.33 -13.11
CA LYS A 80 -0.51 9.07 -13.52
C LYS A 80 -1.54 8.13 -14.13
N VAL A 81 -1.28 7.64 -15.34
CA VAL A 81 -2.08 6.61 -16.00
C VAL A 81 -1.50 5.24 -15.67
N VAL A 82 -2.29 4.43 -14.96
CA VAL A 82 -1.90 3.11 -14.47
C VAL A 82 -2.51 2.02 -15.36
N ALA A 83 -1.65 1.31 -16.08
CA ALA A 83 -2.01 0.16 -16.92
C ALA A 83 -1.51 -1.15 -16.28
N ALA A 84 -1.13 -2.14 -17.08
CA ALA A 84 -0.75 -3.48 -16.62
C ALA A 84 0.69 -3.60 -16.09
N GLY A 85 1.37 -2.48 -15.85
CA GLY A 85 2.75 -2.43 -15.34
C GLY A 85 2.85 -2.55 -13.82
N ILE A 86 4.09 -2.47 -13.31
CA ILE A 86 4.37 -2.30 -11.87
C ILE A 86 4.21 -0.84 -11.40
N ASP A 87 4.31 0.10 -12.34
CA ASP A 87 4.22 1.55 -12.13
C ASP A 87 3.36 2.17 -13.24
N TYR A 88 3.17 3.49 -13.20
CA TYR A 88 2.42 4.23 -14.22
C TYR A 88 3.13 4.19 -15.58
N SER A 89 2.35 4.28 -16.66
CA SER A 89 2.87 4.18 -18.03
C SER A 89 3.13 5.54 -18.68
N TYR A 90 2.29 6.52 -18.38
CA TYR A 90 2.35 7.89 -18.90
C TYR A 90 1.40 8.78 -18.08
N THR A 91 1.28 10.07 -18.42
CA THR A 91 0.43 11.01 -17.69
C THR A 91 -0.76 11.52 -18.49
N HIS A 92 -1.79 12.00 -17.79
CA HIS A 92 -3.00 12.60 -18.35
C HIS A 92 -3.41 13.84 -17.53
N SER A 93 -4.36 14.62 -18.03
CA SER A 93 -4.92 15.81 -17.38
C SER A 93 -5.98 15.48 -16.32
N LYS A 94 -6.64 14.32 -16.43
CA LYS A 94 -7.79 13.94 -15.60
C LYS A 94 -7.54 12.61 -14.89
N SER A 95 -8.07 12.50 -13.67
CA SER A 95 -8.16 11.25 -12.91
C SER A 95 -9.53 10.61 -13.07
N ASN A 96 -9.60 9.28 -12.94
CA ASN A 96 -10.86 8.53 -12.83
C ASN A 96 -10.97 7.75 -11.51
N LYS A 97 -9.95 7.87 -10.65
CA LYS A 97 -9.92 7.34 -9.28
C LYS A 97 -9.25 8.34 -8.35
N ASP A 98 -9.79 8.42 -7.15
CA ASP A 98 -9.23 9.23 -6.07
C ASP A 98 -7.97 8.60 -5.47
N SER A 99 -7.27 9.38 -4.65
CA SER A 99 -6.16 8.89 -3.82
C SER A 99 -6.58 7.75 -2.90
N ASN A 100 -5.61 6.99 -2.41
CA ASN A 100 -5.78 5.78 -1.61
C ASN A 100 -6.51 4.66 -2.36
N THR A 101 -6.17 4.49 -3.64
CA THR A 101 -6.70 3.42 -4.49
C THR A 101 -5.68 2.29 -4.66
N ILE A 102 -6.13 1.05 -4.47
CA ILE A 102 -5.32 -0.14 -4.75
C ILE A 102 -5.49 -0.49 -6.23
N THR A 103 -4.39 -0.81 -6.91
CA THR A 103 -4.43 -1.35 -8.27
C THR A 103 -3.83 -2.74 -8.33
N ILE A 104 -4.36 -3.59 -9.19
CA ILE A 104 -3.80 -4.91 -9.50
C ILE A 104 -3.57 -4.98 -11.01
N SER A 105 -2.35 -5.26 -11.44
CA SER A 105 -2.01 -5.40 -12.86
C SER A 105 -2.83 -6.56 -13.45
N GLY A 106 -3.62 -6.29 -14.49
CA GLY A 106 -4.58 -7.27 -15.02
C GLY A 106 -4.01 -8.22 -16.08
N SER A 107 -2.83 -7.90 -16.64
CA SER A 107 -2.28 -8.59 -17.81
C SER A 107 -0.75 -8.57 -17.86
N GLY A 108 -0.17 -9.41 -18.71
CA GLY A 108 1.27 -9.41 -19.00
C GLY A 108 2.13 -9.97 -17.87
N ALA A 109 3.45 -9.82 -17.97
CA ALA A 109 4.41 -10.44 -17.05
C ALA A 109 4.19 -10.10 -15.55
N ASN A 110 3.49 -9.00 -15.28
CA ASN A 110 3.18 -8.53 -13.93
C ASN A 110 1.74 -8.83 -13.49
N ALA A 111 0.96 -9.60 -14.26
CA ALA A 111 -0.43 -9.91 -13.93
C ALA A 111 -0.57 -10.44 -12.49
N GLY A 112 -1.35 -9.74 -11.66
CA GLY A 112 -1.52 -9.99 -10.24
C GLY A 112 -0.62 -9.15 -9.30
N TYR A 113 0.25 -8.28 -9.84
CA TYR A 113 1.03 -7.34 -9.04
C TYR A 113 0.12 -6.30 -8.40
N ILE A 114 0.22 -6.15 -7.08
CA ILE A 114 -0.58 -5.18 -6.33
C ILE A 114 0.22 -3.90 -6.14
N ASN A 115 -0.38 -2.74 -6.37
CA ASN A 115 0.19 -1.44 -6.05
C ASN A 115 -0.81 -0.58 -5.27
N PHE A 116 -0.34 0.49 -4.63
CA PHE A 116 -1.16 1.40 -3.84
C PHE A 116 -0.79 2.86 -4.13
N TRP A 117 -1.80 3.63 -4.52
CA TRP A 117 -1.64 5.01 -4.97
C TRP A 117 -2.21 5.97 -3.94
N ARG A 118 -1.34 6.79 -3.34
CA ARG A 118 -1.71 7.84 -2.37
C ARG A 118 -2.13 9.16 -3.02
N GLU A 119 -2.07 9.21 -4.35
CA GLU A 119 -2.49 10.34 -5.19
C GLU A 119 -3.62 9.90 -6.12
N PRO A 120 -4.45 10.83 -6.62
CA PRO A 120 -5.42 10.53 -7.67
C PRO A 120 -4.73 9.98 -8.92
N ILE A 121 -5.35 8.99 -9.55
CA ILE A 121 -4.81 8.32 -10.74
C ILE A 121 -5.86 8.22 -11.84
N PHE A 122 -5.40 7.91 -13.05
CA PHE A 122 -6.22 7.38 -14.10
C PHE A 122 -5.94 5.87 -14.24
N ALA A 123 -6.85 5.04 -13.74
CA ALA A 123 -6.79 3.60 -13.92
C ALA A 123 -7.24 3.23 -15.34
N SER A 124 -6.29 2.71 -16.14
CA SER A 124 -6.50 2.22 -17.50
C SER A 124 -6.58 0.69 -17.52
N ASP A 125 -5.60 -0.02 -18.09
CA ASP A 125 -5.55 -1.48 -18.10
C ASP A 125 -5.08 -2.10 -16.76
N CYS A 126 -5.80 -1.82 -15.68
CA CYS A 126 -5.62 -2.46 -14.38
C CYS A 126 -6.97 -2.74 -13.68
N ILE A 127 -6.95 -3.56 -12.65
CA ILE A 127 -8.06 -3.74 -11.72
C ILE A 127 -7.89 -2.72 -10.60
N THR A 128 -8.96 -2.05 -10.22
CA THR A 128 -9.02 -1.13 -9.08
C THR A 128 -9.77 -1.79 -7.93
N VAL A 129 -9.31 -1.56 -6.70
CA VAL A 129 -9.95 -2.02 -5.47
C VAL A 129 -10.03 -0.86 -4.48
N ARG A 130 -11.23 -0.57 -3.98
CA ARG A 130 -11.49 0.49 -2.99
C ARG A 130 -12.59 0.09 -2.01
N ALA A 131 -12.32 0.11 -0.71
CA ALA A 131 -13.33 -0.11 0.32
C ALA A 131 -14.08 1.21 0.65
N ASN A 132 -15.01 1.19 1.61
CA ASN A 132 -15.86 2.35 1.89
C ASN A 132 -15.12 3.51 2.57
N SER A 133 -13.94 3.25 3.14
CA SER A 133 -13.09 4.27 3.76
C SER A 133 -11.60 4.00 3.48
N ASP A 134 -10.76 5.00 3.75
CA ASP A 134 -9.30 4.86 3.64
C ASP A 134 -8.76 3.85 4.64
N THR A 135 -9.32 3.82 5.86
CA THR A 135 -8.97 2.85 6.90
C THR A 135 -9.22 1.43 6.43
N GLU A 136 -10.43 1.17 5.93
CA GLU A 136 -10.81 -0.14 5.39
C GLU A 136 -9.97 -0.52 4.17
N THR A 137 -9.61 0.46 3.34
CA THR A 137 -8.78 0.23 2.15
C THR A 137 -7.34 -0.12 2.53
N LEU A 138 -6.78 0.53 3.55
CA LEU A 138 -5.41 0.27 4.01
C LEU A 138 -5.26 -1.09 4.68
N ILE A 139 -6.25 -1.55 5.46
CA ILE A 139 -6.23 -2.92 6.01
C ILE A 139 -6.47 -3.96 4.91
N LEU A 140 -7.35 -3.66 3.94
CA LEU A 140 -7.55 -4.51 2.76
C LEU A 140 -6.28 -4.62 1.91
N LEU A 141 -5.50 -3.56 1.76
CA LEU A 141 -4.19 -3.59 1.11
C LEU A 141 -3.25 -4.60 1.78
N GLN A 142 -3.21 -4.66 3.12
CA GLN A 142 -2.38 -5.64 3.83
C GLN A 142 -2.82 -7.08 3.54
N PHE A 143 -4.13 -7.31 3.53
CA PHE A 143 -4.69 -8.61 3.16
C PHE A 143 -4.29 -9.01 1.74
N LEU A 144 -4.50 -8.12 0.75
CA LEU A 144 -4.15 -8.40 -0.64
C LEU A 144 -2.65 -8.64 -0.81
N LYS A 145 -1.81 -7.83 -0.16
CA LYS A 145 -0.34 -8.00 -0.19
C LYS A 145 0.11 -9.34 0.38
N ALA A 146 -0.50 -9.80 1.48
CA ALA A 146 -0.23 -11.13 2.03
C ALA A 146 -0.63 -12.27 1.06
N HIS A 147 -1.60 -12.04 0.17
CA HIS A 147 -2.08 -13.01 -0.80
C HIS A 147 -1.54 -12.76 -2.22
N GLN A 148 -0.59 -11.85 -2.42
CA GLN A 148 -0.09 -11.50 -3.75
C GLN A 148 0.43 -12.71 -4.52
N ILE A 149 1.18 -13.61 -3.86
CA ILE A 149 1.70 -14.83 -4.50
C ILE A 149 0.56 -15.72 -5.01
N HIS A 150 -0.53 -15.83 -4.23
CA HIS A 150 -1.70 -16.58 -4.65
C HIS A 150 -2.37 -15.93 -5.87
N ILE A 151 -2.55 -14.61 -5.87
CA ILE A 151 -3.14 -13.85 -6.97
C ILE A 151 -2.28 -13.95 -8.24
N LEU A 152 -0.95 -13.81 -8.12
CA LEU A 152 0.01 -14.01 -9.21
C LEU A 152 -0.08 -15.43 -9.80
N ASN A 153 -0.32 -16.44 -8.97
CA ASN A 153 -0.46 -17.82 -9.43
C ASN A 153 -1.77 -18.07 -10.19
N GLN A 154 -2.84 -17.30 -9.93
CA GLN A 154 -4.09 -17.39 -10.71
C GLN A 154 -3.88 -17.00 -12.18
N ALA A 155 -2.88 -16.16 -12.46
CA ALA A 155 -2.53 -15.74 -13.81
C ALA A 155 -1.79 -16.82 -14.62
N LYS A 156 -1.35 -17.93 -14.01
CA LYS A 156 -0.49 -18.94 -14.67
C LYS A 156 -1.32 -19.94 -15.48
N GLY A 157 -1.12 -19.99 -16.80
CA GLY A 157 -1.74 -21.02 -17.66
C GLY A 157 -1.93 -20.66 -19.15
N SER A 158 -1.70 -19.41 -19.55
CA SER A 158 -1.84 -18.92 -20.93
C SER A 158 -0.53 -18.31 -21.46
N ALA A 159 -0.39 -18.19 -22.78
CA ALA A 159 0.75 -17.51 -23.42
C ALA A 159 0.94 -16.06 -22.93
N GLN A 160 -0.15 -15.41 -22.52
CA GLN A 160 -0.16 -14.15 -21.77
C GLN A 160 -0.97 -14.32 -20.48
N PRO A 161 -0.34 -14.22 -19.30
CA PRO A 161 -1.03 -14.37 -18.02
C PRO A 161 -1.99 -13.19 -17.77
N HIS A 162 -3.15 -13.49 -17.17
CA HIS A 162 -4.22 -12.52 -16.92
C HIS A 162 -4.88 -12.77 -15.56
N VAL A 163 -5.28 -11.68 -14.90
CA VAL A 163 -6.11 -11.69 -13.70
C VAL A 163 -7.35 -10.84 -13.98
N TYR A 164 -8.52 -11.34 -13.63
CA TYR A 164 -9.80 -10.66 -13.82
C TYR A 164 -10.37 -10.15 -12.49
N PRO A 165 -11.23 -9.11 -12.51
CA PRO A 165 -11.94 -8.66 -11.32
C PRO A 165 -12.71 -9.80 -10.61
N SER A 166 -13.26 -10.76 -11.37
CA SER A 166 -13.96 -11.94 -10.82
C SER A 166 -13.08 -12.75 -9.88
N ASP A 167 -11.80 -12.90 -10.22
CA ASP A 167 -10.87 -13.76 -9.48
C ASP A 167 -10.51 -13.13 -8.13
N ILE A 168 -10.54 -11.79 -8.06
CA ILE A 168 -10.36 -11.03 -6.82
C ILE A 168 -11.64 -11.02 -5.99
N LYS A 169 -12.81 -10.83 -6.62
CA LYS A 169 -14.10 -10.73 -5.93
C LYS A 169 -14.46 -11.97 -5.10
N ILE A 170 -14.06 -13.15 -5.55
CA ILE A 170 -14.37 -14.43 -4.87
C ILE A 170 -13.50 -14.70 -3.64
N LEU A 171 -12.46 -13.89 -3.37
CA LEU A 171 -11.60 -14.12 -2.22
C LEU A 171 -12.36 -13.89 -0.92
N ASN A 172 -12.25 -14.84 0.01
CA ASN A 172 -12.81 -14.75 1.34
C ASN A 172 -12.02 -13.76 2.19
N TYR A 173 -12.66 -12.69 2.64
CA TYR A 173 -12.07 -11.61 3.41
C TYR A 173 -12.59 -11.60 4.85
N PRO A 174 -11.70 -11.85 5.84
CA PRO A 174 -12.06 -11.75 7.25
C PRO A 174 -12.19 -10.28 7.66
N ILE A 175 -13.31 -9.93 8.29
CA ILE A 175 -13.66 -8.56 8.67
C ILE A 175 -13.49 -8.40 10.17
N ALA A 176 -12.63 -7.47 10.57
CA ALA A 176 -12.47 -7.09 11.97
C ALA A 176 -13.70 -6.33 12.50
N PRO A 177 -13.99 -6.40 13.82
CA PRO A 177 -15.00 -5.56 14.46
C PRO A 177 -14.76 -4.08 14.20
N LYS A 178 -15.83 -3.28 14.14
CA LYS A 178 -15.76 -1.86 13.81
C LYS A 178 -14.84 -1.09 14.76
N GLU A 179 -14.92 -1.38 16.05
CA GLU A 179 -14.11 -0.72 17.08
C GLU A 179 -12.61 -0.95 16.85
N LEU A 180 -12.23 -2.15 16.36
CA LEU A 180 -10.85 -2.48 16.02
C LEU A 180 -10.41 -1.79 14.73
N LEU A 181 -11.29 -1.68 13.74
CA LEU A 181 -11.03 -0.92 12.52
C LEU A 181 -10.81 0.57 12.84
N ASP A 182 -11.61 1.15 13.73
CA ASP A 182 -11.48 2.55 14.15
C ASP A 182 -10.11 2.77 14.83
N LEU A 183 -9.72 1.92 15.79
CA LEU A 183 -8.40 1.98 16.45
C LEU A 183 -7.24 1.81 15.47
N TYR A 184 -7.39 0.92 14.48
CA TYR A 184 -6.41 0.75 13.41
C TYR A 184 -6.30 2.04 12.57
N GLY A 185 -7.43 2.65 12.24
CA GLY A 185 -7.51 3.90 11.48
C GLY A 185 -6.78 5.05 12.17
N ASP A 186 -6.99 5.23 13.47
CA ASP A 186 -6.35 6.28 14.28
C ASP A 186 -4.81 6.23 14.21
N ILE A 187 -4.25 5.03 14.04
CA ILE A 187 -2.81 4.81 13.93
C ILE A 187 -2.35 4.96 12.48
N VAL A 188 -3.02 4.29 11.54
CA VAL A 188 -2.48 4.10 10.19
C VAL A 188 -2.79 5.27 9.27
N ILE A 189 -3.90 5.98 9.46
CA ILE A 189 -4.25 7.14 8.62
C ILE A 189 -3.21 8.27 8.75
N PRO A 190 -2.80 8.72 9.95
CA PRO A 190 -1.75 9.74 10.07
C PRO A 190 -0.43 9.31 9.43
N LEU A 191 -0.06 8.02 9.58
CA LEU A 191 1.15 7.47 8.97
C LEU A 191 1.03 7.46 7.44
N ASN A 192 -0.11 7.07 6.90
CA ASN A 192 -0.36 7.06 5.46
C ASN A 192 -0.25 8.47 4.86
N ASN A 193 -0.82 9.46 5.55
CA ASN A 193 -0.76 10.87 5.12
C ASN A 193 0.67 11.41 5.18
N ARG A 194 1.44 11.07 6.22
CA ARG A 194 2.87 11.43 6.29
C ARG A 194 3.67 10.82 5.13
N ILE A 195 3.39 9.57 4.76
CA ILE A 195 4.04 8.95 3.60
C ILE A 195 3.67 9.70 2.31
N ALA A 196 2.40 10.06 2.13
CA ALA A 196 1.94 10.81 0.96
C ALA A 196 2.65 12.18 0.85
N ASN A 197 2.69 12.94 1.95
CA ASN A 197 3.34 14.25 1.99
C ASN A 197 4.84 14.14 1.68
N ASN A 198 5.54 13.19 2.32
CA ASN A 198 6.96 12.97 2.07
C ASN A 198 7.23 12.58 0.60
N GLN A 199 6.33 11.81 -0.03
CA GLN A 199 6.44 11.47 -1.45
C GLN A 199 6.31 12.71 -2.34
N GLN A 200 5.36 13.60 -2.02
CA GLN A 200 5.17 14.86 -2.73
C GLN A 200 6.38 15.81 -2.57
N GLU A 201 6.87 15.98 -1.34
CA GLU A 201 8.06 16.78 -1.04
C GLU A 201 9.29 16.25 -1.78
N ASN A 202 9.50 14.93 -1.76
CA ASN A 202 10.61 14.30 -2.49
C ASN A 202 10.54 14.57 -4.00
N GLN A 203 9.33 14.56 -4.59
CA GLN A 203 9.14 14.89 -5.99
C GLN A 203 9.49 16.36 -6.27
N GLN A 204 9.00 17.28 -5.43
CA GLN A 204 9.29 18.72 -5.57
C GLN A 204 10.78 19.03 -5.41
N LEU A 205 11.44 18.45 -4.41
CA LEU A 205 12.88 18.61 -4.18
C LEU A 205 13.71 18.05 -5.33
N SER A 206 13.29 16.91 -5.90
CA SER A 206 13.95 16.32 -7.06
C SER A 206 13.81 17.22 -8.30
N SER A 207 12.61 17.74 -8.57
CA SER A 207 12.40 18.69 -9.67
C SER A 207 13.17 19.99 -9.48
N LEU A 208 13.21 20.52 -8.25
CA LEU A 208 13.98 21.72 -7.93
C LEU A 208 15.48 21.48 -8.13
N ARG A 209 16.01 20.34 -7.67
CA ARG A 209 17.40 19.94 -7.90
C ARG A 209 17.72 19.91 -9.39
N ASP A 210 16.88 19.22 -10.18
CA ASP A 210 17.10 19.03 -11.61
C ASP A 210 17.01 20.36 -12.39
N TRP A 211 16.19 21.30 -11.90
CA TRP A 211 16.13 22.66 -12.44
C TRP A 211 17.35 23.51 -12.04
N LEU A 212 17.81 23.42 -10.79
CA LEU A 212 18.93 24.20 -10.27
C LEU A 212 20.29 23.77 -10.81
N LEU A 213 20.51 22.46 -10.95
CA LEU A 213 21.81 21.90 -11.33
C LEU A 213 22.38 22.53 -12.62
N PRO A 214 21.64 22.64 -13.73
CA PRO A 214 22.13 23.29 -14.94
C PRO A 214 22.53 24.76 -14.74
N MET A 215 21.77 25.52 -13.95
CA MET A 215 22.04 26.94 -13.70
C MET A 215 23.25 27.18 -12.79
N LEU A 216 23.49 26.25 -11.86
CA LEU A 216 24.72 26.25 -11.07
C LEU A 216 25.93 25.89 -11.94
N MET A 217 25.79 24.86 -12.80
CA MET A 217 26.88 24.40 -13.67
C MET A 217 27.27 25.41 -14.74
N ASN A 218 26.32 26.18 -15.27
CA ASN A 218 26.59 27.21 -16.29
C ASN A 218 26.87 28.60 -15.70
N GLY A 219 26.89 28.73 -14.36
CA GLY A 219 27.21 29.97 -13.65
C GLY A 219 26.13 31.04 -13.66
N GLN A 220 24.91 30.73 -14.12
CA GLN A 220 23.75 31.64 -14.06
C GLN A 220 23.32 31.92 -12.60
N VAL A 221 23.55 30.97 -11.70
CA VAL A 221 23.28 31.09 -10.26
C VAL A 221 24.57 30.79 -9.49
N LYS A 222 24.85 31.56 -8.43
CA LYS A 222 25.98 31.35 -7.52
C LYS A 222 25.47 30.99 -6.13
N VAL A 223 26.20 30.11 -5.45
CA VAL A 223 25.96 29.87 -4.02
C VAL A 223 26.43 31.11 -3.27
N GLY A 224 25.53 31.77 -2.53
CA GLY A 224 25.89 32.89 -1.66
C GLY A 224 26.78 32.42 -0.51
N GLU A 225 27.59 33.31 0.05
CA GLU A 225 28.32 33.02 1.30
C GLU A 225 27.31 32.84 2.43
N VAL A 226 27.21 31.63 2.97
CA VAL A 226 26.32 31.31 4.08
C VAL A 226 27.02 31.72 5.38
N GLU A 227 26.41 32.60 6.18
CA GLU A 227 26.86 32.86 7.54
C GLU A 227 26.88 31.54 8.34
N ALA A 228 28.00 31.30 9.04
CA ALA A 228 28.39 30.01 9.61
C ALA A 228 27.40 29.36 10.61
N GLU A 229 26.30 30.03 10.96
CA GLU A 229 25.27 29.50 11.86
C GLU A 229 24.38 28.44 11.21
N VAL A 230 24.14 28.50 9.89
CA VAL A 230 23.21 27.58 9.19
C VAL A 230 23.81 26.18 9.00
N LEU A 231 25.13 26.06 8.93
CA LEU A 231 25.85 24.80 8.74
C LEU A 231 25.78 23.85 9.95
N ARG A 232 25.48 24.35 11.16
CA ARG A 232 25.42 23.49 12.37
C ARG A 232 24.15 22.64 12.46
N ALA A 233 23.13 22.93 11.65
CA ALA A 233 21.86 22.19 11.64
C ALA A 233 21.83 21.02 10.64
N ALA A 234 22.81 20.93 9.72
CA ALA A 234 22.90 19.89 8.70
C ALA A 234 24.06 18.92 9.01
N GLU A 235 23.78 17.97 9.91
CA GLU A 235 24.54 16.76 10.26
C GLU A 235 25.97 16.89 10.86
N PRO A 236 26.24 16.27 12.03
CA PRO A 236 27.58 15.94 12.45
C PRO A 236 28.05 14.61 11.82
N GLY A 237 28.99 14.70 10.89
CA GLY A 237 30.00 13.65 10.69
C GLY A 237 29.83 12.71 9.48
N ALA A 238 30.30 13.16 8.32
CA ALA A 238 30.86 12.26 7.31
C ALA A 238 32.18 12.84 6.80
N GLU A 239 33.30 12.44 7.43
CA GLU A 239 34.64 12.70 6.90
C GLU A 239 34.84 11.87 5.63
N TYR A 240 34.80 12.52 4.46
CA TYR A 240 35.33 11.92 3.24
C TYR A 240 36.85 12.05 3.25
N ARG A 241 37.55 10.93 3.50
CA ARG A 241 39.00 10.85 3.30
C ARG A 241 39.34 10.95 1.81
N LYS A 242 40.38 11.75 1.53
CA LYS A 242 40.98 11.96 0.21
C LYS A 242 41.49 10.66 -0.41
#